data_AF-A0A642UL59-F1
#
_entry.id   AF-A0A642UL59-F1
#
_cell.length_a   1.000
_cell.length_b   1.000
_cell.length_c   1.000
_cell.angle_alpha   90.00
_cell.angle_beta   90.00
_cell.angle_gamma   90.00
#
_symmetry.space_group_name_H-M   'P 1'
#
loop_
_entity.id
_entity.type
_entity.pdbx_description
1 polymer ?
#
loop_
_entity_poly.entity_id
_entity_poly.type
_entity_poly.pdbx_seq_one_letter_code
_entity_poly.pdbx_strand_id
1 'polypeptide(L)'
;MDFMFFLIGCKEFNSPLKDVGSVACYCGRCHNQSAHAIRSINTITLFFIPVLPFYWSKQLRCSICGATGPLDNSTIESLKKGQPVAIAG
;
A
#
# COMPACT_ATOMS: atom_id res chain seq x y z
N MET A 1 -2.19 6.24 41.11
CA MET A 1 -0.86 6.36 40.45
C MET A 1 -0.80 5.43 39.23
N ASP A 2 -1.85 5.51 38.41
CA ASP A 2 -1.83 5.96 37.02
C ASP A 2 -0.51 5.84 36.25
N PHE A 3 -0.32 4.72 35.55
CA PHE A 3 0.50 4.68 34.34
C PHE A 3 0.03 3.54 33.43
N MET A 4 -0.93 3.82 32.54
CA MET A 4 -1.21 2.93 31.41
C MET A 4 -1.51 3.76 30.15
N PHE A 5 -0.52 4.56 29.73
CA PHE A 5 -0.59 5.41 28.53
C PHE A 5 -0.04 4.74 27.25
N PHE A 6 0.11 3.40 27.20
CA PHE A 6 0.78 2.69 26.08
C PHE A 6 -0.05 1.56 25.43
N LEU A 7 -1.37 1.66 25.39
CA LEU A 7 -2.17 0.50 24.98
C LEU A 7 -2.39 0.36 23.48
N ILE A 8 -2.69 1.42 22.73
CA ILE A 8 -3.26 1.27 21.37
C ILE A 8 -2.38 2.01 20.35
N GLY A 9 -1.98 1.31 19.28
CA GLY A 9 -1.31 1.88 18.11
C GLY A 9 -1.95 1.44 16.79
N CYS A 10 -1.56 2.09 15.69
CA CYS A 10 -1.97 1.71 14.34
C CYS A 10 -0.73 1.41 13.51
N LYS A 11 -0.66 0.20 12.93
CA LYS A 11 0.46 -0.21 12.08
C LYS A 11 -0.05 -0.56 10.69
N GLU A 12 0.67 -0.07 9.69
CA GLU A 12 0.39 -0.35 8.28
C GLU A 12 1.30 -1.47 7.78
N PHE A 13 0.69 -2.54 7.26
CA PHE A 13 1.40 -3.67 6.66
C PHE A 13 1.20 -3.65 5.15
N ASN A 14 2.30 -3.49 4.42
CA ASN A 14 2.28 -3.40 2.97
C ASN A 14 2.81 -4.72 2.37
N SER A 15 2.01 -5.35 1.53
CA SER A 15 2.37 -6.60 0.84
C SER A 15 2.18 -6.43 -0.67
N PRO A 16 3.01 -7.04 -1.52
CA PRO A 16 2.83 -6.97 -2.98
C PRO A 16 1.52 -7.64 -3.39
N LEU A 17 0.83 -7.07 -4.38
CA LEU A 17 -0.45 -7.58 -4.85
C LEU A 17 -0.22 -8.83 -5.73
N LYS A 18 -0.47 -10.01 -5.16
CA LYS A 18 -0.19 -11.33 -5.79
C LYS A 18 -0.80 -11.49 -7.19
N ASP A 19 -1.97 -10.91 -7.42
CA ASP A 19 -2.76 -11.13 -8.65
C ASP A 19 -2.19 -10.42 -9.89
N VAL A 20 -1.27 -9.47 -9.70
CA VAL A 20 -0.83 -8.52 -10.74
C VAL A 20 0.64 -8.70 -11.09
N GLY A 21 1.38 -9.46 -10.28
CA GLY A 21 2.83 -9.62 -10.44
C GLY A 21 3.61 -8.33 -10.15
N SER A 22 4.91 -8.34 -10.48
CA SER A 22 5.82 -7.21 -10.24
C SER A 22 5.85 -6.25 -11.45
N VAL A 23 4.68 -5.80 -11.92
CA VAL A 23 4.62 -4.83 -13.02
C VAL A 23 5.10 -3.47 -12.51
N ALA A 24 6.15 -2.95 -13.13
CA ALA A 24 6.70 -1.64 -12.82
C ALA A 24 5.84 -0.55 -13.48
N CYS A 25 5.28 0.31 -12.65
CA CYS A 25 4.44 1.43 -13.03
C CYS A 25 5.23 2.73 -12.97
N TYR A 26 4.84 3.70 -13.80
CA TYR A 26 5.51 5.01 -13.83
C TYR A 26 5.03 5.89 -12.67
N CYS A 27 5.96 6.54 -11.98
CA CYS A 27 5.65 7.51 -10.94
C CYS A 27 5.82 8.93 -11.48
N GLY A 28 4.74 9.71 -11.53
CA GLY A 28 4.79 11.12 -11.96
C GLY A 28 5.62 12.03 -11.05
N ARG A 29 5.87 11.64 -9.79
CA ARG A 29 6.60 12.45 -8.81
C ARG A 29 8.12 12.34 -8.92
N CYS A 30 8.65 11.15 -9.17
CA CYS A 30 10.09 10.91 -9.29
C CYS A 30 10.54 10.59 -10.72
N HIS A 31 9.62 10.64 -11.69
CA HIS A 31 9.86 10.36 -13.11
C HIS A 31 10.57 9.01 -13.36
N ASN A 32 10.26 7.99 -12.56
CA ASN A 32 10.87 6.66 -12.67
C ASN A 32 9.81 5.55 -12.67
N GLN A 33 10.15 4.39 -13.24
CA GLN A 33 9.33 3.18 -13.32
C GLN A 33 9.54 2.30 -12.09
N SER A 34 9.15 2.81 -10.93
CA SER A 34 9.39 2.17 -9.63
C SER A 34 8.14 2.11 -8.76
N ALA A 35 6.96 2.33 -9.35
CA ALA A 35 5.69 2.13 -8.66
C ALA A 35 5.21 0.69 -8.81
N HIS A 36 4.70 0.13 -7.71
CA HIS A 36 4.20 -1.24 -7.68
C HIS A 36 2.85 -1.30 -6.98
N ALA A 37 1.99 -2.22 -7.43
CA ALA A 37 0.71 -2.47 -6.81
C ALA A 37 0.92 -3.22 -5.48
N ILE A 38 0.44 -2.62 -4.39
CA ILE A 38 0.50 -3.19 -3.06
C ILE A 38 -0.90 -3.30 -2.45
N ARG A 39 -1.06 -4.30 -1.58
CA ARG A 39 -2.16 -4.40 -0.63
C ARG A 39 -1.66 -3.87 0.71
N SER A 40 -2.28 -2.80 1.18
CA SER A 40 -2.05 -2.27 2.52
C SER A 40 -3.13 -2.77 3.48
N ILE A 41 -2.69 -3.16 4.67
CA ILE A 41 -3.53 -3.63 5.77
C ILE A 41 -3.21 -2.80 7.00
N ASN A 42 -4.17 -2.02 7.47
CA ASN A 42 -4.02 -1.28 8.71
C ASN A 42 -4.55 -2.12 9.86
N THR A 43 -3.70 -2.30 10.85
CA THR A 43 -3.95 -3.15 12.01
C THR A 43 -3.81 -2.34 13.28
N ILE A 44 -4.78 -2.49 14.19
CA ILE A 44 -4.71 -1.96 15.54
C ILE A 44 -3.76 -2.86 16.33
N THR A 45 -2.75 -2.25 16.92
CA THR A 45 -1.79 -2.91 17.79
C THR A 45 -2.16 -2.66 19.25
N LEU A 46 -2.14 -3.70 20.08
CA LEU A 46 -2.24 -3.60 21.54
C LEU A 46 -0.88 -3.96 22.13
N PHE A 47 -0.27 -3.09 22.95
CA PHE A 47 1.09 -3.31 23.48
C PHE A 47 2.10 -3.70 22.39
N PHE A 48 2.10 -2.99 21.26
CA PHE A 48 2.97 -3.25 20.10
C PHE A 48 2.71 -4.57 19.34
N ILE A 49 1.78 -5.41 19.80
CA ILE A 49 1.37 -6.63 19.10
C ILE A 49 0.18 -6.29 18.17
N PRO A 50 0.29 -6.50 16.84
CA PRO A 50 -0.84 -6.33 15.92
C PRO A 50 -1.92 -7.37 16.21
N VAL A 51 -3.07 -6.95 16.73
CA VAL A 51 -4.13 -7.87 17.18
C VAL A 51 -5.31 -7.90 16.22
N LEU A 52 -5.72 -6.75 15.67
CA LEU A 52 -6.96 -6.66 14.90
C LEU A 52 -6.82 -5.81 13.63
N PRO A 53 -6.91 -6.41 12.42
CA PRO A 53 -6.93 -5.67 11.17
C PRO A 53 -8.29 -4.96 11.01
N PHE A 54 -8.27 -3.65 10.71
CA PHE A 54 -9.51 -2.86 10.59
C PHE A 54 -9.74 -2.30 9.18
N TYR A 55 -8.69 -2.17 8.36
CA TYR A 55 -8.81 -1.59 7.03
C TYR A 55 -7.91 -2.30 6.02
N TRP A 56 -8.46 -2.54 4.83
CA TRP A 56 -7.73 -3.09 3.70
C TRP A 56 -7.85 -2.13 2.52
N SER A 57 -6.72 -1.74 1.95
CA SER A 57 -6.68 -0.94 0.74
C SER A 57 -5.75 -1.56 -0.31
N LYS A 58 -6.06 -1.28 -1.57
CA LYS A 58 -5.19 -1.56 -2.71
C LYS A 58 -4.70 -0.21 -3.22
N GLN A 59 -3.39 -0.06 -3.34
CA GLN A 59 -2.80 1.19 -3.77
C GLN A 59 -1.52 0.93 -4.57
N LEU A 60 -1.19 1.86 -5.46
CA LEU A 60 0.11 1.92 -6.10
C LEU A 60 1.05 2.64 -5.15
N ARG A 61 2.24 2.09 -4.90
CA ARG A 61 3.26 2.74 -4.08
C ARG A 61 4.61 2.75 -4.80
N CYS A 62 5.24 3.91 -4.83
CA CYS A 62 6.60 4.05 -5.34
C CYS A 62 7.62 3.56 -4.29
N SER A 63 8.55 2.69 -4.69
CA SER A 63 9.63 2.20 -3.83
C SER A 63 10.72 3.24 -3.57
N ILE A 64 10.81 4.29 -4.40
CA ILE A 64 11.82 5.35 -4.31
C ILE A 64 11.33 6.52 -3.45
N CYS A 65 10.26 7.19 -3.88
CA CYS A 65 9.78 8.42 -3.23
C CYS A 65 8.61 8.18 -2.25
N GLY A 66 8.08 6.96 -2.17
CA GLY A 66 6.95 6.63 -1.30
C GLY A 66 5.61 7.19 -1.74
N ALA A 67 5.51 7.83 -2.91
CA ALA A 67 4.24 8.33 -3.44
C ALA A 67 3.21 7.19 -3.55
N THR A 68 1.99 7.47 -3.13
CA THR A 68 0.87 6.52 -3.16
C THR A 68 -0.25 7.03 -4.04
N GLY A 69 -0.84 6.15 -4.84
CA GLY A 69 -2.03 6.44 -5.65
C GLY A 69 -3.12 5.40 -5.41
N PRO A 70 -4.42 5.78 -5.41
CA PRO A 70 -5.51 4.83 -5.32
C PRO A 70 -5.49 3.88 -6.52
N LEU A 71 -5.91 2.63 -6.30
CA LEU A 71 -6.07 1.62 -7.35
C LEU A 71 -7.52 1.19 -7.47
N ASP A 72 -8.14 1.51 -8.60
CA ASP A 72 -9.48 1.03 -8.95
C ASP A 72 -9.44 -0.39 -9.53
N ASN A 73 -10.57 -1.09 -9.44
CA ASN A 73 -10.68 -2.47 -9.95
C ASN A 73 -10.45 -2.55 -11.47
N SER A 74 -10.89 -1.55 -12.23
CA SER A 74 -10.63 -1.48 -13.68
C SER A 74 -9.13 -1.35 -13.98
N THR A 75 -8.42 -0.52 -13.21
CA THR A 75 -6.97 -0.36 -13.33
C THR A 75 -6.22 -1.64 -12.97
N ILE A 76 -6.69 -2.39 -11.97
CA ILE A 76 -6.12 -3.69 -11.62
C ILE A 76 -6.25 -4.67 -12.78
N GLU A 77 -7.38 -4.69 -13.49
CA GLU A 77 -7.54 -5.54 -14.68
C GLU A 77 -6.60 -5.14 -15.82
N SER A 78 -6.40 -3.85 -16.06
CA SER A 78 -5.41 -3.35 -17.02
C SER A 78 -3.99 -3.78 -16.65
N LEU A 79 -3.64 -3.71 -15.36
CA LEU A 79 -2.34 -4.17 -14.88
C LEU A 79 -2.16 -5.68 -15.05
N LYS A 80 -3.21 -6.49 -14.84
CA LYS A 80 -3.18 -7.94 -15.11
C LYS A 80 -2.95 -8.26 -16.58
N LYS A 81 -3.41 -7.39 -17.49
CA LYS A 81 -3.15 -7.48 -18.93
C LYS A 81 -1.76 -6.96 -19.33
N GLY A 82 -0.95 -6.54 -18.36
CA GLY A 82 0.40 -6.00 -18.59
C GLY A 82 0.43 -4.54 -19.04
N GLN A 83 -0.69 -3.82 -18.98
CA GLN A 83 -0.71 -2.39 -19.32
C GLN A 83 -0.25 -1.57 -18.10
N PRO A 84 0.86 -0.82 -18.22
CA PRO A 84 1.37 -0.01 -17.11
C PRO A 84 0.45 1.20 -16.89
N VAL A 85 0.14 1.47 -15.63
CA VAL A 85 -0.51 2.72 -15.20
C VAL A 85 0.47 3.63 -14.49
N ALA A 86 0.11 4.90 -14.38
CA ALA A 86 0.93 5.89 -13.72
C ALA A 86 0.27 6.39 -12.43
N ILE A 87 1.09 6.68 -11.41
CA ILE A 87 0.65 7.49 -10.28
C ILE A 87 0.56 8.94 -10.79
N ALA A 88 -0.64 9.52 -10.75
CA ALA A 88 -0.81 10.96 -10.96
C ALA A 88 -0.01 11.69 -9.87
N GLY A 89 1.03 12.41 -10.29
CA GLY A 89 1.95 13.14 -9.42
C GLY A 89 1.34 14.44 -8.93
#